data_AF-A0A7C4AE74-F1
#
_entry.id   AF-A0A7C4AE74-F1
#
_cell.length_a   1.000
_cell.length_b   1.000
_cell.length_c   1.000
_cell.angle_alpha   90.00
_cell.angle_beta   90.00
_cell.angle_gamma   90.00
#
_symmetry.space_group_name_H-M   'P 1'
#
loop_
_entity.id
_entity.type
_entity.pdbx_description
1 polymer ?
#
loop_
_entity_poly.entity_id
_entity_poly.type
_entity_poly.pdbx_seq_one_letter_code
_entity_poly.pdbx_strand_id
1 'polypeptide(L)'
;MKDMHDCLVSVGRLLLLWVLLAGHFAIASPVHADASLPPISTLADSYNVVVNPVTNKVYAANPTSANVTVIDGTTERVLATLPVGTTPLGMAVNTVTNKVYVAC
;
A
#
# COMPACT_ATOMS: atom_id res chain seq x y z
N MET A 1 43.61 40.76 -20.78
CA MET A 1 42.85 39.73 -21.56
C MET A 1 42.33 38.58 -20.69
N LYS A 2 42.66 38.51 -19.38
CA LYS A 2 42.18 37.45 -18.48
C LYS A 2 40.81 37.77 -17.85
N ASP A 3 40.42 39.04 -17.82
CA ASP A 3 39.31 39.50 -16.98
C ASP A 3 37.90 39.20 -17.55
N MET A 4 37.75 39.05 -18.87
CA MET A 4 36.47 38.70 -19.50
C MET A 4 36.22 37.18 -19.56
N HIS A 5 37.28 36.37 -19.56
CA HIS A 5 37.20 34.91 -19.39
C HIS A 5 36.87 34.55 -17.93
N ASP A 6 37.45 35.29 -16.98
CA ASP A 6 37.23 35.06 -15.54
C ASP A 6 35.81 35.46 -15.10
N CYS A 7 35.20 36.46 -15.76
CA CYS A 7 33.81 36.87 -15.51
C CYS A 7 32.78 35.83 -16.02
N LEU A 8 33.01 35.17 -17.17
CA LEU A 8 32.13 34.12 -17.71
C LEU A 8 32.18 32.81 -16.90
N VAL A 9 33.33 32.47 -16.30
CA VAL A 9 33.46 31.29 -15.42
C VAL A 9 32.81 31.53 -14.04
N SER A 10 32.82 32.77 -13.54
CA SER A 10 32.21 33.15 -12.26
C SER A 10 30.67 33.13 -12.31
N VAL A 11 30.08 33.62 -13.40
CA VAL A 11 28.61 33.63 -13.57
C VAL A 11 28.06 32.22 -13.92
N GLY A 12 28.84 31.38 -14.61
CA GLY A 12 28.47 29.99 -14.93
C GLY A 12 28.59 28.98 -13.77
N ARG A 13 29.43 29.26 -12.76
CA ARG A 13 29.57 28.43 -11.55
C ARG A 13 28.51 28.70 -10.48
N LEU A 14 27.74 29.78 -10.59
CA LEU A 14 26.61 30.07 -9.69
C LEU A 14 25.30 29.37 -10.11
N LEU A 15 25.21 28.79 -11.31
CA LEU A 15 23.98 28.16 -11.86
C LEU A 15 24.03 26.63 -11.97
N LEU A 16 25.17 25.97 -11.68
CA LEU A 16 25.33 24.51 -11.80
C LEU A 16 25.48 23.76 -10.47
N LEU A 17 25.54 24.46 -9.33
CA LEU A 17 25.53 23.83 -8.00
C LEU A 17 24.13 23.74 -7.36
N TRP A 18 23.09 24.29 -8.00
CA TRP A 18 21.70 24.09 -7.55
C TRP A 18 21.05 22.80 -8.09
N VAL A 19 21.67 22.13 -9.07
CA VAL A 19 21.10 20.90 -9.67
C VAL A 19 21.54 19.63 -8.93
N LEU A 20 22.41 19.72 -7.92
CA LEU A 20 22.84 18.55 -7.12
C LEU A 20 22.37 18.57 -5.65
N LEU A 21 21.52 19.53 -5.26
CA LEU A 21 20.84 19.52 -3.97
C LEU A 21 19.31 19.76 -4.07
N ALA A 22 18.73 19.41 -5.22
CA ALA A 22 17.29 19.19 -5.35
C ALA A 22 16.99 17.70 -5.56
N GLY A 23 17.75 16.83 -4.89
CA GLY A 23 17.24 15.53 -4.46
C GLY A 23 16.25 15.74 -3.31
N HIS A 24 15.19 16.51 -3.55
CA HIS A 24 14.06 16.57 -2.61
C HIS A 24 13.25 15.30 -2.80
N PHE A 25 13.74 14.25 -2.14
CA PHE A 25 12.92 13.16 -1.63
C PHE A 25 11.84 13.76 -0.73
N ALA A 26 10.62 13.87 -1.23
CA ALA A 26 9.36 13.98 -0.48
C ALA A 26 8.25 14.14 -1.53
N ILE A 27 7.17 13.36 -1.59
CA ILE A 27 6.47 12.56 -0.60
C ILE A 27 5.74 11.46 -1.38
N ALA A 28 6.03 10.19 -1.12
CA ALA A 28 4.90 9.27 -1.08
C ALA A 28 4.16 9.71 0.18
N SER A 29 3.05 10.43 0.03
CA SER A 29 2.15 10.64 1.16
C SER A 29 1.90 9.26 1.75
N PRO A 30 2.27 8.97 3.01
CA PRO A 30 1.75 7.78 3.64
C PRO A 30 0.24 7.88 3.51
N VAL A 31 -0.38 6.93 2.81
CA VAL A 31 -1.78 6.59 3.09
C VAL A 31 -1.74 6.09 4.53
N HIS A 32 -1.81 7.04 5.47
CA HIS A 32 -2.17 6.74 6.83
C HIS A 32 -3.61 6.29 6.74
N ALA A 33 -3.85 4.99 6.91
CA ALA A 33 -5.12 4.57 7.46
C ALA A 33 -5.20 5.21 8.86
N ASP A 34 -5.96 6.29 8.98
CA ASP A 34 -6.27 6.92 10.27
C ASP A 34 -7.18 5.95 11.05
N ALA A 35 -6.56 5.14 11.91
CA ALA A 35 -7.22 4.09 12.68
C ALA A 35 -7.80 4.62 14.01
N SER A 36 -8.41 5.81 14.01
CA SER A 36 -8.97 6.42 15.23
C SER A 36 -10.49 6.32 15.38
N LEU A 37 -11.20 5.70 14.44
CA LEU A 37 -12.65 5.52 14.54
C LEU A 37 -13.01 4.11 15.03
N PRO A 38 -14.03 3.96 15.91
CA PRO A 38 -14.56 2.66 16.28
C PRO A 38 -15.03 1.90 15.02
N PRO A 39 -14.92 0.56 14.98
CA PRO A 39 -15.30 -0.21 13.81
C PRO A 39 -16.79 0.00 13.51
N ILE A 40 -17.09 0.70 12.41
CA ILE A 40 -18.45 0.88 11.94
C ILE A 40 -18.94 -0.48 11.42
N SER A 41 -19.87 -1.08 12.17
CA SER A 41 -20.50 -2.37 11.84
C SER A 41 -21.69 -2.18 10.91
N THR A 42 -21.44 -1.58 9.75
CA THR A 42 -22.34 -1.63 8.60
C THR A 42 -21.47 -2.17 7.47
N LEU A 43 -21.83 -3.22 6.74
CA LEU A 43 -22.88 -3.18 5.74
C LEU A 43 -23.15 -4.63 5.27
N ALA A 44 -24.43 -5.00 5.21
CA ALA A 44 -24.87 -6.01 4.27
C ALA A 44 -24.51 -5.49 2.85
N ASP A 45 -23.93 -6.37 2.03
CA ASP A 45 -23.33 -6.12 0.70
C ASP A 45 -21.85 -5.70 0.65
N SER A 46 -21.09 -5.83 1.75
CA SER A 46 -19.63 -5.70 1.70
C SER A 46 -18.96 -6.96 1.15
N TYR A 47 -18.23 -6.82 0.04
CA TYR A 47 -17.08 -7.69 -0.24
C TYR A 47 -16.11 -7.54 0.93
N ASN A 48 -16.13 -8.50 1.86
CA ASN A 48 -15.33 -8.42 3.07
C ASN A 48 -13.84 -8.52 2.71
N VAL A 49 -13.01 -7.63 3.26
CA VAL A 49 -11.55 -7.63 3.06
C VAL A 49 -10.87 -7.54 4.42
N VAL A 50 -9.88 -8.39 4.65
CA VAL A 50 -9.05 -8.36 5.86
C VAL A 50 -7.56 -8.41 5.52
N VAL A 51 -6.74 -7.87 6.40
CA VAL A 51 -5.28 -7.75 6.19
C VAL A 51 -4.54 -8.42 7.34
N ASN A 52 -3.51 -9.21 7.02
CA ASN A 52 -2.49 -9.59 7.99
C ASN A 52 -1.26 -8.68 7.81
N PRO A 53 -1.08 -7.65 8.65
CA PRO A 53 0.04 -6.71 8.52
C PRO A 53 1.40 -7.34 8.82
N VAL A 54 1.45 -8.45 9.57
CA VAL A 54 2.72 -9.15 9.87
C VAL A 54 3.27 -9.82 8.62
N THR A 55 2.40 -10.36 7.77
CA THR A 55 2.79 -11.04 6.53
C THR A 55 2.60 -10.19 5.28
N ASN A 56 2.11 -8.96 5.44
CA ASN A 56 1.64 -8.08 4.37
C ASN A 56 0.74 -8.77 3.34
N LYS A 57 -0.25 -9.54 3.81
CA LYS A 57 -1.22 -10.25 2.93
C LYS A 57 -2.61 -9.65 3.09
N VAL A 58 -3.30 -9.49 1.96
CA VAL A 58 -4.70 -9.06 1.90
C VAL A 58 -5.55 -10.25 1.49
N TYR A 59 -6.71 -10.42 2.12
CA TYR A 59 -7.66 -11.49 1.86
C TYR A 59 -8.99 -10.87 1.50
N ALA A 60 -9.53 -11.19 0.32
CA ALA A 60 -10.78 -10.64 -0.18
C ALA A 60 -11.81 -11.75 -0.40
N ALA A 61 -12.99 -11.61 0.18
CA ALA A 61 -14.09 -12.54 0.03
C ALA A 61 -14.80 -12.32 -1.31
N ASN A 62 -15.04 -13.40 -2.06
CA ASN A 62 -15.83 -13.41 -3.28
C ASN A 62 -17.12 -14.22 -3.03
N PRO A 63 -18.18 -13.61 -2.47
CA PRO A 63 -19.41 -14.29 -2.07
C PRO A 63 -20.06 -15.07 -3.22
N THR A 64 -20.15 -14.46 -4.40
CA THR A 64 -20.74 -15.06 -5.60
C THR A 64 -19.95 -16.27 -6.11
N SER A 65 -18.62 -16.23 -5.96
CA SER A 65 -17.71 -17.27 -6.46
C SER A 65 -17.34 -18.31 -5.37
N ALA A 66 -17.92 -18.19 -4.18
CA ALA A 66 -17.69 -19.06 -3.02
C ALA A 66 -16.20 -19.30 -2.70
N ASN A 67 -15.38 -18.26 -2.83
CA ASN A 67 -13.93 -18.33 -2.63
C ASN A 67 -13.34 -17.06 -2.00
N VAL A 68 -12.09 -17.14 -1.57
CA VAL A 68 -11.30 -16.03 -1.03
C VAL A 68 -10.05 -15.83 -1.88
N THR A 69 -9.79 -14.61 -2.32
CA THR A 69 -8.55 -14.24 -3.03
C THR A 69 -7.50 -13.78 -2.02
N VAL A 70 -6.28 -14.30 -2.11
CA VAL A 70 -5.11 -13.86 -1.35
C VAL A 70 -4.25 -13.00 -2.24
N ILE A 71 -3.93 -11.81 -1.79
CA ILE A 71 -3.17 -10.79 -2.52
C ILE A 71 -1.93 -10.42 -1.72
N ASP A 72 -0.80 -10.29 -2.41
CA ASP A 72 0.43 -9.73 -1.86
C ASP A 72 0.29 -8.22 -1.70
N GLY A 73 0.42 -7.71 -0.47
CA GLY A 73 0.25 -6.30 -0.16
C GLY A 73 1.39 -5.40 -0.66
N THR A 74 2.50 -5.95 -1.12
CA THR A 74 3.64 -5.18 -1.65
C THR A 74 3.54 -5.02 -3.16
N THR A 75 3.21 -6.10 -3.85
CA THR A 75 3.20 -6.19 -5.32
C THR A 75 1.81 -6.07 -5.91
N GLU A 76 0.77 -6.11 -5.07
CA GLU A 76 -0.65 -6.09 -5.44
C GLU A 76 -1.06 -7.26 -6.36
N ARG A 77 -0.27 -8.34 -6.35
CA ARG A 77 -0.52 -9.54 -7.17
C ARG A 77 -1.34 -10.56 -6.40
N VAL A 78 -2.22 -11.25 -7.12
CA VAL A 78 -2.93 -12.42 -6.59
C VAL A 78 -1.93 -13.55 -6.37
N LEU A 79 -1.81 -13.99 -5.13
CA LEU A 79 -1.00 -15.13 -4.72
C LEU A 79 -1.77 -16.44 -4.83
N ALA A 80 -3.07 -16.42 -4.50
CA ALA A 80 -3.92 -17.60 -4.53
C ALA A 80 -5.40 -17.23 -4.58
N THR A 81 -6.22 -18.18 -5.04
CA THR A 81 -7.67 -18.16 -4.86
C THR A 81 -8.08 -19.46 -4.17
N LEU A 82 -8.69 -19.33 -2.99
CA LEU A 82 -8.97 -20.44 -2.09
C LEU A 82 -10.49 -20.71 -2.06
N PRO A 83 -10.96 -21.89 -2.50
CA PRO A 83 -12.37 -22.24 -2.39
C PRO A 83 -12.76 -22.40 -0.92
N VAL A 84 -13.90 -21.82 -0.53
CA VAL A 84 -14.45 -21.96 0.83
C VAL A 84 -15.81 -22.68 0.85
N GLY A 85 -16.37 -22.97 -0.34
CA GLY A 85 -17.51 -23.87 -0.53
C GLY A 85 -18.89 -23.22 -0.43
N THR A 86 -19.01 -22.11 0.29
CA THR A 86 -20.25 -21.33 0.49
C THR A 86 -19.96 -19.84 0.34
N THR A 87 -20.96 -18.97 0.55
CA THR A 87 -20.85 -17.51 0.40
C THR A 87 -20.08 -16.88 1.57
N PRO A 88 -18.77 -16.52 1.44
CA PRO A 88 -18.06 -15.84 2.52
C PRO A 88 -18.65 -14.44 2.76
N LEU A 89 -19.16 -14.21 3.97
CA LEU A 89 -19.74 -12.91 4.38
C LEU A 89 -18.89 -12.21 5.44
N GLY A 90 -18.22 -12.97 6.30
CA GLY A 90 -17.39 -12.43 7.37
C GLY A 90 -15.98 -13.02 7.34
N MET A 91 -14.97 -12.21 7.61
CA MET A 91 -13.61 -12.70 7.82
C MET A 91 -12.94 -12.02 9.00
N ALA A 92 -12.00 -12.73 9.63
CA ALA A 92 -11.17 -12.20 10.71
C ALA A 92 -9.75 -12.76 10.63
N VAL A 93 -8.76 -11.96 11.02
CA VAL A 93 -7.34 -12.35 11.02
C VAL A 93 -6.83 -12.46 12.45
N ASN A 94 -6.16 -13.56 12.76
CA ASN A 94 -5.29 -13.68 13.91
C ASN A 94 -3.84 -13.57 13.42
N THR A 95 -3.23 -12.41 13.67
CA THR A 95 -1.87 -12.08 13.23
C THR A 95 -0.81 -12.85 14.00
N VAL A 96 -1.07 -13.19 15.26
CA VAL A 96 -0.15 -13.95 16.13
C VAL A 96 0.00 -15.38 15.64
N THR A 97 -1.10 -16.02 15.27
CA THR A 97 -1.08 -17.41 14.76
C THR A 97 -1.01 -17.50 13.25
N ASN A 98 -0.98 -16.36 12.54
CA ASN A 98 -1.08 -16.28 11.08
C ASN A 98 -2.25 -17.09 10.50
N LYS A 99 -3.44 -16.94 11.09
CA LYS A 99 -4.67 -17.62 10.65
C LYS A 99 -5.71 -16.62 10.19
N VAL A 100 -6.50 -17.02 9.21
CA VAL A 100 -7.69 -16.30 8.75
C VAL A 100 -8.90 -17.19 8.96
N TYR A 101 -9.94 -16.64 9.56
CA TYR A 101 -11.22 -17.29 9.79
C TYR A 101 -12.24 -16.72 8.84
N VAL A 102 -13.07 -17.59 8.27
CA VAL A 102 -14.11 -17.23 7.30
C VAL A 102 -15.45 -17.71 7.87
N ALA A 103 -16.41 -16.80 7.91
CA ALA A 103 -17.81 -17.07 8.24
C ALA A 103 -18.62 -17.10 6.95
N CYS A 104 -19.44 -18.14 6.84
CA CYS A 104 -20.21 -18.54 5.68
C CYS A 104 -21.69 -18.60 6.00
#